data_AF-A0A2H0CVC4-F1
#
_entry.id   AF-A0A2H0CVC4-F1
#
_cell.length_a   1.000
_cell.length_b   1.000
_cell.length_c   1.000
_cell.angle_alpha   90.00
_cell.angle_beta   90.00
_cell.angle_gamma   90.00
#
_symmetry.space_group_name_H-M   'P 1'
#
loop_
_entity.id
_entity.type
_entity.pdbx_description
1 polymer ?
#
loop_
_entity_poly.entity_id
_entity_poly.type
_entity_poly.pdbx_seq_one_letter_code
_entity_poly.pdbx_strand_id
1 'polypeptide(L)'
;MNKGLISFLVFVVGLAVFHNAIFPIFTPKEPGWILNRYVYFLVFVAYVIITNLILRLKPPISMTALFVWSLGFYFYKFVLYPPIPWTLFITYMVMWSIGTFLYISQDPETFREFRKPIVRTIVGEYKFAQIIALTALPILVGFGTYKAIYPSYQEPVELRTVPPAPPATTKVHGKTYPLESTNNPFRIDEQDKYKDSFP
;
A
#
# COMPACT_ATOMS: atom_id res chain seq x y z
N MET A 1 33.66 4.90 -17.38
CA MET A 1 32.33 5.17 -16.78
C MET A 1 31.94 4.01 -15.89
N ASN A 2 31.46 4.26 -14.66
CA ASN A 2 31.13 3.19 -13.70
C ASN A 2 29.96 2.35 -14.23
N LYS A 3 30.17 1.06 -14.52
CA LYS A 3 29.15 0.19 -15.13
C LYS A 3 27.87 0.08 -14.28
N GLY A 4 28.01 0.14 -12.94
CA GLY A 4 26.85 0.17 -12.03
C GLY A 4 26.03 1.45 -12.20
N LEU A 5 26.68 2.61 -12.39
CA LEU A 5 25.99 3.87 -12.65
C LEU A 5 25.22 3.82 -13.97
N ILE A 6 25.82 3.24 -15.03
CA ILE A 6 25.15 3.07 -16.32
C ILE A 6 23.93 2.17 -16.16
N SER A 7 24.07 1.04 -15.46
CA SER A 7 22.94 0.12 -15.21
C SER A 7 21.81 0.81 -14.45
N PHE A 8 22.14 1.64 -13.46
CA PHE A 8 21.16 2.41 -12.71
C PHE A 8 20.45 3.44 -13.59
N LEU A 9 21.19 4.18 -14.43
CA LEU A 9 20.61 5.14 -15.37
C LEU A 9 19.70 4.47 -16.40
N VAL A 10 20.13 3.33 -16.96
CA VAL A 10 19.30 2.54 -17.90
C VAL A 10 17.97 2.16 -17.24
N PHE A 11 18.01 1.73 -15.97
CA PHE A 11 16.80 1.38 -15.23
C PHE A 11 15.90 2.59 -14.97
N VAL A 12 16.44 3.68 -14.40
CA VAL A 12 15.67 4.88 -14.03
C VAL A 12 15.09 5.59 -15.25
N VAL A 13 15.93 5.84 -16.26
CA VAL A 13 15.49 6.48 -17.51
C VAL A 13 14.53 5.56 -18.25
N GLY A 14 14.82 4.26 -18.32
CA GLY A 14 13.93 3.28 -18.92
C GLY A 14 12.55 3.26 -18.25
N LEU A 15 12.51 3.27 -16.92
CA LEU A 15 11.27 3.29 -16.15
C LEU A 15 10.50 4.61 -16.37
N ALA A 16 11.19 5.74 -16.39
CA ALA A 16 10.58 7.05 -16.62
C ALA A 16 9.97 7.16 -18.03
N VAL A 17 10.71 6.71 -19.06
CA VAL A 17 10.20 6.65 -20.44
C VAL A 17 9.03 5.69 -20.53
N PHE A 18 9.14 4.51 -19.91
CA PHE A 18 8.05 3.55 -19.87
C PHE A 18 6.79 4.14 -19.24
N HIS A 19 6.89 4.74 -18.05
CA HIS A 19 5.74 5.27 -17.32
C HIS A 19 5.08 6.47 -17.99
N ASN A 20 5.88 7.40 -18.55
CA ASN A 20 5.35 8.67 -19.06
C ASN A 20 5.00 8.63 -20.55
N ALA A 21 5.74 7.87 -21.36
CA ALA A 21 5.53 7.83 -22.81
C ALA A 21 4.77 6.58 -23.23
N ILE A 22 5.20 5.40 -22.78
CA ILE A 22 4.68 4.11 -23.29
C ILE A 22 3.38 3.75 -22.57
N PHE A 23 3.39 3.71 -21.24
CA PHE A 23 2.29 3.21 -20.41
C PHE A 23 0.92 3.91 -20.63
N PRO A 24 0.84 5.24 -20.82
CA PRO A 24 -0.43 5.93 -21.03
C PRO A 24 -1.09 5.62 -22.38
N ILE A 25 -0.28 5.28 -23.40
CA ILE A 25 -0.80 4.92 -24.75
C ILE A 25 -1.68 3.67 -24.67
N PHE A 26 -1.45 2.80 -23.68
CA PHE A 26 -2.10 1.50 -23.57
C PHE A 26 -3.11 1.43 -22.41
N THR A 27 -3.55 2.58 -21.89
CA THR A 27 -4.56 2.69 -20.82
C THR A 27 -5.57 3.83 -21.06
N PRO A 28 -6.90 3.60 -21.29
CA PRO A 28 -7.64 2.37 -21.67
C PRO A 28 -7.97 2.36 -23.18
N LYS A 29 -8.31 1.27 -23.89
CA LYS A 29 -9.13 0.08 -23.60
C LYS A 29 -8.49 -1.16 -24.20
N GLU A 30 -8.87 -2.32 -23.67
CA GLU A 30 -8.44 -3.64 -24.12
C GLU A 30 -9.20 -4.07 -25.39
N PRO A 31 -8.49 -4.28 -26.52
CA PRO A 31 -8.87 -5.35 -27.42
C PRO A 31 -7.63 -6.16 -27.81
N GLY A 32 -7.37 -7.27 -27.11
CA GLY A 32 -6.51 -8.36 -27.60
C GLY A 32 -5.26 -8.68 -26.77
N TRP A 33 -4.59 -9.78 -27.13
CA TRP A 33 -3.41 -10.31 -26.43
C TRP A 33 -2.17 -9.42 -26.53
N ILE A 34 -2.05 -8.61 -27.58
CA ILE A 34 -0.83 -7.84 -27.89
C ILE A 34 -0.88 -6.43 -27.26
N LEU A 35 -2.01 -5.75 -27.34
CA LEU A 35 -2.23 -4.46 -26.67
C LEU A 35 -2.67 -4.66 -25.22
N ASN A 36 -1.82 -5.30 -24.43
CA ASN A 36 -2.08 -5.55 -23.01
C ASN A 36 -0.97 -4.94 -22.13
N ARG A 37 -1.37 -4.16 -21.11
CA ARG A 37 -0.47 -3.57 -20.10
C ARG A 37 0.52 -4.56 -19.49
N TYR A 38 0.12 -5.83 -19.32
CA TYR A 38 0.99 -6.89 -18.79
C TYR A 38 2.10 -7.25 -19.77
N VAL A 39 1.79 -7.34 -21.08
CA VAL A 39 2.79 -7.62 -22.12
C VAL A 39 3.82 -6.50 -22.20
N TYR A 40 3.39 -5.24 -22.15
CA TYR A 40 4.32 -4.12 -22.17
C TYR A 40 5.19 -4.04 -20.92
N PHE A 41 4.65 -4.40 -19.76
CA PHE A 41 5.48 -4.54 -18.56
C PHE A 41 6.54 -5.64 -18.74
N LEU A 42 6.18 -6.79 -19.33
CA LEU A 42 7.15 -7.84 -19.65
C LEU A 42 8.21 -7.37 -20.67
N VAL A 43 7.81 -6.60 -21.69
CA VAL A 43 8.74 -5.99 -22.66
C VAL A 43 9.69 -5.02 -21.96
N PHE A 44 9.21 -4.22 -21.01
CA PHE A 44 10.06 -3.34 -20.21
C PHE A 44 11.07 -4.14 -19.35
N VAL A 45 10.61 -5.20 -18.68
CA VAL A 45 11.49 -6.10 -17.93
C VAL A 45 12.53 -6.73 -18.86
N ALA A 46 12.12 -7.22 -20.02
CA ALA A 46 13.01 -7.79 -21.02
C ALA A 46 14.04 -6.76 -21.52
N TYR A 47 13.62 -5.51 -21.78
CA TYR A 47 14.51 -4.41 -22.14
C TYR A 47 15.60 -4.19 -21.08
N VAL A 48 15.23 -4.16 -19.79
CA VAL A 48 16.21 -3.99 -18.70
C VAL A 48 17.20 -5.15 -18.66
N ILE A 49 16.73 -6.40 -18.81
CA ILE A 49 17.59 -7.60 -18.80
C ILE A 49 18.53 -7.61 -20.02
N ILE A 50 17.96 -7.44 -21.22
CA ILE A 50 18.70 -7.48 -22.50
C ILE A 50 19.76 -6.38 -22.53
N THR A 51 19.42 -5.16 -22.11
CA THR A 51 20.37 -4.04 -22.12
C THR A 51 21.53 -4.31 -21.16
N ASN A 52 21.26 -4.87 -19.97
CA ASN A 52 22.32 -5.25 -19.03
C ASN A 52 23.21 -6.40 -19.55
N LEU A 53 22.62 -7.34 -20.30
CA LEU A 53 23.34 -8.46 -20.91
C LEU A 53 24.22 -8.00 -22.08
N ILE A 54 23.66 -7.24 -23.02
CA ILE A 54 24.36 -6.71 -24.21
C ILE A 54 25.53 -5.81 -23.78
N LEU A 55 25.28 -4.89 -22.85
CA LEU A 55 26.30 -3.94 -22.39
C LEU A 55 27.23 -4.53 -21.32
N ARG A 56 27.02 -5.79 -20.90
CA ARG A 56 27.82 -6.50 -19.88
C ARG A 56 28.08 -5.65 -18.63
N LEU A 57 27.03 -5.02 -18.11
CA LEU A 57 27.13 -4.01 -17.04
C LEU A 57 27.42 -4.63 -15.67
N LYS A 58 27.02 -5.89 -15.44
CA LYS A 58 27.22 -6.64 -14.19
C LYS A 58 26.99 -5.75 -12.94
N PRO A 59 25.77 -5.23 -12.75
CA PRO A 59 25.47 -4.39 -11.59
C PRO A 59 25.72 -5.15 -10.28
N PRO A 60 26.14 -4.44 -9.21
CA PRO A 60 26.30 -5.06 -7.91
C PRO A 60 24.97 -5.65 -7.43
N ILE A 61 25.02 -6.73 -6.66
CA ILE A 61 23.80 -7.43 -6.22
C ILE A 61 22.81 -6.53 -5.48
N SER A 62 23.27 -5.51 -4.75
CA SER A 62 22.42 -4.52 -4.09
C SER A 62 21.57 -3.68 -5.05
N MET A 63 22.10 -3.35 -6.24
CA MET A 63 21.33 -2.69 -7.30
C MET A 63 20.35 -3.63 -7.97
N THR A 64 20.76 -4.88 -8.24
CA THR A 64 19.87 -5.89 -8.80
C THR A 64 18.68 -6.15 -7.88
N ALA A 65 18.93 -6.28 -6.58
CA ALA A 65 17.91 -6.39 -5.55
C ALA A 65 16.93 -5.20 -5.57
N LEU A 66 17.46 -3.98 -5.67
CA LEU A 66 16.66 -2.76 -5.79
C LEU A 66 15.78 -2.80 -7.04
N PHE A 67 16.32 -3.17 -8.21
CA PHE A 67 15.55 -3.26 -9.45
C PHE A 67 14.42 -4.28 -9.35
N VAL A 68 14.70 -5.49 -8.84
CA VAL A 68 13.69 -6.54 -8.67
C VAL A 68 12.59 -6.09 -7.70
N TRP A 69 12.96 -5.49 -6.58
CA TRP A 69 12.01 -4.95 -5.62
C TRP A 69 11.15 -3.82 -6.22
N SER A 70 11.79 -2.86 -6.92
CA SER A 70 11.11 -1.75 -7.60
C SER A 70 10.18 -2.21 -8.71
N LEU A 71 10.52 -3.27 -9.45
CA LEU A 71 9.65 -3.86 -10.47
C LEU A 71 8.38 -4.45 -9.85
N GLY A 72 8.50 -5.18 -8.74
CA GLY A 72 7.34 -5.69 -8.00
C GLY A 72 6.45 -4.56 -7.49
N PHE A 73 7.04 -3.55 -6.86
CA PHE A 73 6.31 -2.36 -6.41
C PHE A 73 5.57 -1.68 -7.57
N TYR A 74 6.25 -1.44 -8.68
CA TYR A 74 5.67 -0.78 -9.86
C TYR A 74 4.53 -1.61 -10.46
N PHE A 75 4.70 -2.94 -10.53
CA PHE A 75 3.69 -3.85 -11.03
C PHE A 75 2.39 -3.75 -10.23
N TYR A 76 2.47 -3.94 -8.90
CA TYR A 76 1.28 -3.91 -8.04
C TYR A 76 0.63 -2.52 -7.96
N LYS A 77 1.43 -1.45 -8.07
CA LYS A 77 0.92 -0.08 -7.92
C LYS A 77 0.31 0.49 -9.19
N PHE A 78 0.91 0.22 -10.35
CA PHE A 78 0.55 0.88 -11.62
C PHE A 78 0.04 -0.08 -12.68
N VAL A 79 0.60 -1.28 -12.79
CA VAL A 79 0.28 -2.21 -13.89
C VAL A 79 -0.96 -3.04 -13.57
N LEU A 80 -1.07 -3.57 -12.36
CA LEU A 80 -2.16 -4.45 -11.96
C LEU A 80 -3.50 -3.70 -11.96
N TYR A 81 -4.49 -4.23 -12.69
CA TYR A 81 -5.83 -3.66 -12.78
C TYR A 81 -6.91 -4.74 -12.63
N PRO A 82 -7.99 -4.50 -11.86
CA PRO A 82 -8.28 -3.30 -11.07
C PRO A 82 -7.28 -3.08 -9.91
N PRO A 83 -7.14 -1.84 -9.40
CA PRO A 83 -6.23 -1.57 -8.30
C PRO A 83 -6.63 -2.35 -7.05
N ILE A 84 -5.67 -3.03 -6.44
CA ILE A 84 -5.91 -3.85 -5.25
C ILE A 84 -6.08 -2.97 -3.99
N PRO A 85 -6.90 -3.42 -3.01
CA PRO A 85 -6.99 -2.80 -1.69
C PRO A 85 -5.62 -2.64 -1.02
N TRP A 86 -5.48 -1.57 -0.24
CA TRP A 86 -4.21 -1.22 0.43
C TRP A 86 -3.62 -2.36 1.28
N THR A 87 -4.46 -3.07 2.04
CA THR A 87 -4.01 -4.19 2.87
C THR A 87 -3.42 -5.31 2.03
N LEU A 88 -4.05 -5.69 0.92
CA LEU A 88 -3.54 -6.73 0.01
C LEU A 88 -2.25 -6.29 -0.68
N PHE A 89 -2.15 -5.01 -1.06
CA PHE A 89 -0.92 -4.43 -1.59
C PHE A 89 0.25 -4.60 -0.60
N ILE A 90 0.04 -4.26 0.67
CA ILE A 90 1.07 -4.45 1.71
C ILE A 90 1.44 -5.92 1.84
N THR A 91 0.46 -6.82 1.95
CA THR A 91 0.70 -8.26 2.10
C THR A 91 1.55 -8.79 0.94
N TYR A 92 1.20 -8.49 -0.32
CA TYR A 92 1.99 -8.93 -1.46
C TYR A 92 3.38 -8.30 -1.49
N MET A 93 3.52 -7.02 -1.16
CA MET A 93 4.82 -6.37 -1.09
C MET A 93 5.72 -6.94 0.01
N VAL A 94 5.16 -7.35 1.15
CA VAL A 94 5.91 -8.07 2.20
C VAL A 94 6.42 -9.40 1.66
N MET A 95 5.56 -10.20 1.02
CA MET A 95 5.97 -11.47 0.41
C MET A 95 7.01 -11.29 -0.70
N TRP A 96 6.86 -10.26 -1.54
CA TRP A 96 7.85 -9.91 -2.56
C TRP A 96 9.19 -9.52 -1.95
N SER A 97 9.16 -8.78 -0.85
CA SER A 97 10.37 -8.39 -0.10
C SER A 97 11.05 -9.60 0.53
N ILE A 98 10.28 -10.52 1.12
CA ILE A 98 10.81 -11.78 1.68
C ILE A 98 11.45 -12.62 0.58
N GLY A 99 10.78 -12.82 -0.56
CA GLY A 99 11.33 -13.59 -1.68
C GLY A 99 12.62 -12.97 -2.24
N THR A 100 12.62 -11.64 -2.42
CA THR A 100 13.81 -10.90 -2.86
C THR A 100 14.96 -11.06 -1.86
N PHE A 101 14.67 -10.95 -0.56
CA PHE A 101 15.67 -11.07 0.49
C PHE A 101 16.22 -12.50 0.60
N LEU A 102 15.35 -13.52 0.57
CA LEU A 102 15.74 -14.93 0.60
C LEU A 102 16.70 -15.27 -0.54
N TYR A 103 16.42 -14.76 -1.75
CA TYR A 103 17.32 -14.94 -2.88
C TYR A 103 18.71 -14.34 -2.64
N ILE A 104 18.79 -13.19 -1.98
CA ILE A 104 20.07 -12.51 -1.72
C ILE A 104 20.82 -13.17 -0.54
N SER A 105 20.09 -13.69 0.44
CA SER A 105 20.66 -14.25 1.67
C SER A 105 21.01 -15.73 1.59
N GLN A 106 20.63 -16.43 0.51
CA GLN A 106 20.87 -17.88 0.37
C GLN A 106 22.35 -18.26 0.30
N ASP A 107 23.21 -17.35 -0.17
CA ASP A 107 24.65 -17.57 -0.34
C ASP A 107 25.46 -16.50 0.43
N PRO A 108 26.46 -16.89 1.24
CA PRO A 108 27.25 -15.94 2.04
C PRO A 108 28.03 -14.91 1.21
N GLU A 109 28.52 -15.28 0.03
CA GLU A 109 29.28 -14.36 -0.82
C GLU A 109 28.38 -13.27 -1.39
N THR A 110 27.23 -13.68 -1.93
CA THR A 110 26.16 -12.83 -2.44
C THR A 110 25.65 -11.88 -1.34
N PHE A 111 25.41 -12.40 -0.14
CA PHE A 111 24.96 -11.58 0.98
C PHE A 111 26.03 -10.60 1.48
N ARG A 112 27.31 -10.98 1.42
CA ARG A 112 28.43 -10.07 1.74
C ARG A 112 28.54 -8.95 0.71
N GLU A 113 28.40 -9.26 -0.58
CA GLU A 113 28.39 -8.25 -1.64
C GLU A 113 27.21 -7.28 -1.48
N PHE A 114 26.03 -7.81 -1.14
CA PHE A 114 24.83 -7.01 -0.91
C PHE A 114 24.99 -5.99 0.23
N ARG A 115 25.55 -6.43 1.36
CA ARG A 115 25.75 -5.57 2.54
C ARG A 115 26.92 -4.61 2.41
N LYS A 116 27.88 -4.89 1.52
CA LYS A 116 29.09 -4.07 1.30
C LYS A 116 28.82 -2.56 1.23
N PRO A 117 27.92 -2.04 0.37
CA PRO A 117 27.64 -0.60 0.32
C PRO A 117 27.08 -0.05 1.64
N ILE A 118 26.22 -0.81 2.33
CA ILE A 118 25.60 -0.39 3.60
C ILE A 118 26.66 -0.25 4.69
N VAL A 119 27.49 -1.29 4.86
CA VAL A 119 28.57 -1.31 5.86
C VAL A 119 29.56 -0.18 5.59
N ARG A 120 29.97 0.02 4.34
CA ARG A 120 30.90 1.10 3.96
C ARG A 120 30.34 2.49 4.24
N THR A 121 29.05 2.70 4.01
CA THR A 121 28.38 3.96 4.38
C THR A 121 28.40 4.15 5.90
N ILE A 122 28.07 3.12 6.70
CA ILE A 122 28.02 3.23 8.16
C ILE A 122 29.42 3.43 8.77
N VAL A 123 30.45 2.76 8.25
CA VAL A 123 31.84 2.89 8.71
C VAL A 123 32.45 4.24 8.31
N GLY A 124 31.83 4.98 7.38
CA GLY A 124 32.27 6.30 6.96
C GLY A 124 33.27 6.30 5.81
N GLU A 125 33.41 5.19 5.07
CA GLU A 125 34.13 5.19 3.78
C GLU A 125 33.48 6.14 2.77
N TYR A 126 32.15 6.31 2.87
CA TYR A 126 31.36 7.24 2.06
C TYR A 126 30.82 8.40 2.92
N LYS A 127 31.69 9.31 3.39
CA LYS A 127 31.35 10.39 4.34
C LYS A 127 30.08 11.18 3.98
N PHE A 128 29.93 11.61 2.73
CA PHE A 128 28.74 12.34 2.30
C PHE A 128 27.47 11.48 2.37
N ALA A 129 27.54 10.23 1.90
CA ALA A 129 26.41 9.32 1.95
C ALA A 129 26.05 8.97 3.41
N GLN A 130 27.04 8.88 4.30
CA GLN A 130 26.84 8.64 5.72
C GLN A 130 26.10 9.80 6.39
N ILE A 131 26.57 11.05 6.20
CA ILE A 131 25.91 12.24 6.73
C ILE A 131 24.47 12.32 6.23
N ILE A 132 24.27 12.15 4.91
CA ILE A 132 22.94 12.16 4.32
C ILE A 132 22.05 11.06 4.93
N ALA A 133 22.53 9.82 5.01
CA ALA A 133 21.74 8.72 5.54
C ALA A 133 21.39 8.91 7.04
N LEU A 134 22.37 9.29 7.86
CA LEU A 134 22.18 9.44 9.31
C LEU A 134 21.39 10.70 9.68
N THR A 135 21.38 11.73 8.84
CA THR A 135 20.56 12.93 9.06
C THR A 135 19.18 12.80 8.43
N ALA A 136 19.08 12.33 7.18
CA ALA A 136 17.80 12.24 6.49
C ALA A 136 16.88 11.17 7.10
N LEU A 137 17.42 10.02 7.55
CA LEU A 137 16.59 8.93 8.05
C LEU A 137 15.77 9.32 9.30
N PRO A 138 16.35 9.90 10.36
CA PRO A 138 15.56 10.38 11.51
C PRO A 138 14.56 11.47 11.13
N ILE A 139 14.93 12.39 10.22
CA ILE A 139 14.04 13.47 9.78
C ILE A 139 12.83 12.90 9.02
N LEU A 140 13.05 11.98 8.09
CA LEU A 140 11.99 11.35 7.31
C LEU A 140 11.06 10.52 8.18
N VAL A 141 11.61 9.72 9.10
CA VAL A 141 10.81 8.93 10.05
C VAL A 141 10.03 9.85 10.99
N GLY A 142 10.67 10.87 11.56
CA GLY A 142 10.02 11.84 12.44
C GLY A 142 8.89 12.58 11.73
N PHE A 143 9.12 13.04 10.50
CA PHE A 143 8.09 13.72 9.70
C PHE A 143 6.95 12.80 9.28
N GLY A 144 7.26 11.55 8.91
CA GLY A 144 6.26 10.53 8.59
C GLY A 144 5.37 10.22 9.78
N THR A 145 5.96 10.00 10.95
CA THR A 145 5.25 9.78 12.21
C THR A 145 4.41 10.99 12.61
N TYR A 146 4.96 12.21 12.48
CA TYR A 146 4.22 13.44 12.72
C TYR A 146 2.96 13.49 11.85
N LYS A 147 3.08 13.26 10.53
CA LYS A 147 1.91 13.24 9.63
C LYS A 147 0.89 12.15 9.96
N ALA A 148 1.35 10.99 10.42
CA ALA A 148 0.46 9.88 10.76
C ALA A 148 -0.33 10.13 12.05
N ILE A 149 0.26 10.85 13.01
CA ILE A 149 -0.34 11.11 14.33
C ILE A 149 -1.05 12.48 14.37
N TYR A 150 -0.67 13.42 13.50
CA TYR A 150 -1.25 14.76 13.49
C TYR A 150 -2.76 14.69 13.27
N PRO A 151 -3.58 15.14 14.24
CA PRO A 151 -5.02 15.01 14.15
C PRO A 151 -5.57 15.83 12.98
N SER A 152 -6.39 15.19 12.15
CA SER A 152 -7.15 15.86 11.10
C SER A 152 -8.53 16.18 11.66
N TYR A 153 -8.81 17.46 11.89
CA TYR A 153 -10.15 17.94 12.22
C TYR A 153 -10.95 18.09 10.92
N GLN A 154 -11.45 16.98 10.39
CA GLN A 154 -12.41 17.02 9.30
C GLN A 154 -13.78 17.33 9.89
N GLU A 155 -14.53 18.20 9.23
CA GLU A 155 -15.95 18.38 9.55
C GLU A 155 -16.63 17.01 9.44
N PRO A 156 -17.49 16.62 10.40
CA PRO A 156 -18.22 15.36 10.30
C PRO A 156 -18.93 15.28 8.95
N VAL A 157 -18.54 14.32 8.11
CA VAL A 157 -19.12 14.13 6.76
C VAL A 157 -20.61 13.80 6.87
N GLU A 158 -21.00 13.24 8.00
CA GLU A 158 -22.39 13.02 8.36
C GLU A 158 -22.88 14.20 9.19
N LEU A 159 -23.92 14.90 8.72
CA LEU A 159 -24.82 15.63 9.62
C LEU A 159 -25.11 14.67 10.77
N ARG A 160 -24.78 15.07 12.00
CA ARG A 160 -25.12 14.29 13.19
C ARG A 160 -26.56 13.82 13.00
N THR A 161 -26.75 12.54 12.72
CA THR A 161 -28.10 11.98 12.58
C THR A 161 -28.67 12.07 13.97
N VAL A 162 -29.43 13.13 14.20
CA VAL A 162 -30.27 13.26 15.39
C VAL A 162 -31.09 11.98 15.39
N PRO A 163 -30.99 11.14 16.43
CA PRO A 163 -31.86 9.98 16.54
C PRO A 163 -33.28 10.47 16.25
N PRO A 164 -34.02 9.86 15.31
CA PRO A 164 -35.39 10.25 15.09
C PRO A 164 -36.12 10.18 16.43
N ALA A 165 -37.00 11.15 16.67
CA ALA A 165 -37.80 11.15 17.88
C ALA A 165 -38.45 9.76 18.07
N PRO A 166 -38.49 9.22 19.30
CA PRO A 166 -39.12 7.94 19.55
C PRO A 166 -40.53 7.94 18.94
N PRO A 167 -40.93 6.86 18.26
CA PRO A 167 -42.22 6.83 17.58
C PRO A 167 -43.34 6.97 18.60
N ALA A 168 -44.34 7.80 18.30
CA ALA A 168 -45.51 7.98 19.16
C ALA A 168 -46.53 6.83 19.04
N THR A 169 -46.42 5.99 18.00
CA THR A 169 -47.37 4.90 17.72
C THR A 169 -46.65 3.64 17.26
N THR A 170 -47.27 2.49 17.49
CA THR A 170 -46.82 1.19 16.96
C THR A 170 -47.98 0.49 16.25
N LYS A 171 -47.69 -0.27 15.19
CA LYS A 171 -48.68 -1.08 14.49
C LYS A 171 -48.54 -2.54 14.89
N VAL A 172 -49.61 -3.10 15.44
CA VAL A 172 -49.68 -4.52 15.82
C VAL A 172 -50.93 -5.12 15.18
N HIS A 173 -50.77 -6.20 14.42
CA HIS A 173 -51.88 -6.89 13.72
C HIS A 173 -52.79 -5.96 12.88
N GLY A 174 -52.20 -5.00 12.17
CA GLY A 174 -52.94 -4.08 11.30
C GLY A 174 -53.68 -2.94 12.02
N LYS A 175 -53.60 -2.87 13.35
CA LYS A 175 -54.16 -1.77 14.16
C LYS A 175 -53.05 -0.88 14.69
N THR A 176 -53.29 0.43 14.69
CA THR A 176 -52.33 1.44 15.16
C THR A 176 -52.63 1.76 16.62
N TYR A 177 -51.63 1.62 17.50
CA TYR A 177 -51.74 1.88 18.93
C TYR A 177 -50.84 3.06 19.33
N PRO A 178 -51.37 4.07 20.05
CA PRO A 178 -50.56 5.12 20.67
C PRO A 178 -49.72 4.56 21.82
N LEU A 179 -48.41 4.80 21.82
CA LEU A 179 -47.50 4.24 22.83
C LEU A 179 -47.59 4.94 24.18
N GLU A 180 -48.02 6.21 24.20
CA GLU A 180 -48.16 6.99 25.44
C GLU A 180 -49.34 6.55 26.31
N SER A 181 -50.45 6.12 25.70
CA SER A 181 -51.67 5.73 26.41
C SER A 181 -51.86 4.22 26.52
N THR A 182 -50.92 3.42 26.03
CA THR A 182 -51.01 1.96 26.06
C THR A 182 -50.20 1.43 27.24
N ASN A 183 -50.87 0.76 28.18
CA ASN A 183 -50.23 0.08 29.30
C ASN A 183 -49.85 -1.35 28.94
N ASN A 184 -48.74 -1.84 29.48
CA ASN A 184 -48.33 -3.22 29.29
C ASN A 184 -49.21 -4.16 30.14
N PRO A 185 -50.01 -5.06 29.54
CA PRO A 185 -50.92 -5.94 30.29
C PRO A 185 -50.18 -6.98 31.15
N PHE A 186 -48.90 -7.25 30.87
CA PHE A 186 -48.07 -8.14 31.68
C PHE A 186 -47.40 -7.43 32.87
N ARG A 187 -47.69 -6.14 33.06
CA ARG A 187 -47.10 -5.29 34.09
C ARG A 187 -48.07 -5.04 35.24
N ILE A 188 -48.75 -6.11 35.66
CA ILE A 188 -49.67 -6.15 36.80
C ILE A 188 -49.09 -7.05 37.89
N ASP A 189 -49.37 -6.72 39.16
CA ASP A 189 -49.03 -7.56 40.30
C ASP A 189 -50.09 -8.64 40.56
N GLU A 190 -49.86 -9.51 41.55
CA GLU A 190 -50.79 -10.58 41.94
C GLU A 190 -52.12 -10.03 42.49
N GLN A 191 -52.21 -8.72 42.74
CA GLN A 191 -53.40 -8.00 43.20
C GLN A 191 -53.98 -7.09 42.10
N ASP A 192 -53.64 -7.35 40.84
CA ASP A 192 -54.09 -6.63 39.63
C ASP A 192 -53.74 -5.12 39.59
N LYS A 193 -52.71 -4.69 40.32
CA LYS A 193 -52.22 -3.30 40.29
C LYS A 193 -51.04 -3.15 39.34
N TYR A 194 -51.03 -2.06 38.57
CA TYR A 194 -49.95 -1.75 37.65
C TYR A 194 -48.65 -1.39 38.39
N LYS A 195 -47.51 -1.96 37.98
CA LYS A 195 -46.21 -1.73 38.62
C LYS A 195 -45.33 -0.78 37.79
N ASP A 196 -44.97 0.38 38.33
CA ASP A 196 -44.17 1.39 37.62
C ASP A 196 -42.67 1.11 37.53
N SER A 197 -42.17 0.08 38.20
CA SER A 197 -40.76 -0.37 38.15
C SER A 197 -40.64 -1.89 37.99
N PHE A 198 -39.55 -2.34 37.39
CA PHE A 198 -39.12 -3.74 37.46
C PHE A 198 -38.55 -4.03 38.87
N PRO A 199 -38.59 -5.27 39.37
CA PRO A 199 -37.76 -5.66 40.51
C PRO A 199 -36.26 -5.51 40.19
#